data_AF-A0AAU1FZZ5-F1
#
_entry.id   AF-A0AAU1FZZ5-F1
#
_cell.length_a   1.000
_cell.length_b   1.000
_cell.length_c   1.000
_cell.angle_alpha   90.00
_cell.angle_beta   90.00
_cell.angle_gamma   90.00
#
_symmetry.space_group_name_H-M   'P 1'
#
loop_
_entity.id
_entity.type
_entity.pdbx_description
1 polymer ?
#
loop_
_entity_poly.entity_id
_entity_poly.type
_entity_poly.pdbx_seq_one_letter_code
_entity_poly.pdbx_strand_id
1 'polypeptide(L)'
;MGDPPLSDSGGGGRAAAALRLVLRAAEGPYSVGEPVPVEVELRNVSDTGVWIVGVLDGSEAGIRFPHYRTAVLFGGQVIAEPWVEDPLVGPLLESHFCRLPPGEGFDPTDAGGSASMPLTAFAQFRPAEKGRYRYRLTFSTESAHPEQWFGRFGQRDDEHDLLLDLISRVPRGILTATADVTVC
;
A
#
# COMPACT_ATOMS: atom_id res chain seq x y z
N MET A 1 -40.98 13.05 -20.64
CA MET A 1 -40.60 12.32 -19.40
C MET A 1 -39.16 11.89 -19.64
N GLY A 2 -38.22 12.75 -19.26
CA GLY A 2 -36.80 12.55 -19.57
C GLY A 2 -36.13 11.80 -18.45
N ASP A 3 -35.32 10.80 -18.79
CA ASP A 3 -34.46 10.11 -17.84
C ASP A 3 -33.53 11.10 -17.13
N PRO A 4 -33.30 10.95 -15.82
CA PRO A 4 -32.27 11.73 -15.13
C PRO A 4 -30.88 11.22 -15.56
N PRO A 5 -29.87 12.10 -15.70
CA PRO A 5 -28.52 11.67 -15.98
C PRO A 5 -27.93 10.96 -14.76
N LEU A 6 -27.24 9.86 -15.03
CA LEU A 6 -26.40 9.13 -14.09
C LEU A 6 -25.37 10.09 -13.49
N SER A 7 -25.44 10.29 -12.18
CA SER A 7 -24.45 11.04 -11.42
C SER A 7 -23.09 10.38 -11.51
N ASP A 8 -22.12 11.16 -11.95
CA ASP A 8 -20.70 10.88 -11.96
C ASP A 8 -20.19 10.78 -10.50
N SER A 9 -19.82 9.58 -10.07
CA SER A 9 -19.25 9.30 -8.75
C SER A 9 -17.78 9.71 -8.68
N GLY A 10 -17.52 11.02 -8.85
CA GLY A 10 -16.20 11.63 -8.73
C GLY A 10 -15.76 11.77 -7.28
N GLY A 11 -15.46 10.65 -6.61
CA GLY A 11 -15.06 10.63 -5.19
C GLY A 11 -13.60 10.19 -4.92
N GLY A 12 -12.87 9.68 -5.92
CA GLY A 12 -11.55 9.06 -5.74
C GLY A 12 -10.33 9.96 -6.00
N GLY A 13 -10.52 11.27 -6.23
CA GLY A 13 -9.56 12.09 -6.98
C GLY A 13 -8.39 12.71 -6.23
N ARG A 14 -8.37 12.77 -4.89
CA ARG A 14 -7.43 13.66 -4.17
C ARG A 14 -6.06 13.03 -3.83
N ALA A 15 -5.98 11.75 -3.44
CA ALA A 15 -4.70 11.04 -3.34
C ALA A 15 -4.15 10.65 -4.70
N ALA A 16 -5.04 10.21 -5.61
CA ALA A 16 -4.65 9.82 -6.96
C ALA A 16 -3.93 10.96 -7.71
N ALA A 17 -4.27 12.21 -7.40
CA ALA A 17 -3.60 13.38 -7.95
C ALA A 17 -2.29 13.76 -7.24
N ALA A 18 -2.15 13.48 -5.94
CA ALA A 18 -1.03 13.94 -5.12
C ALA A 18 0.12 12.94 -5.01
N LEU A 19 -0.17 11.64 -5.17
CA LEU A 19 0.79 10.56 -4.99
C LEU A 19 0.91 9.72 -6.26
N ARG A 20 2.12 9.22 -6.52
CA ARG A 20 2.39 8.20 -7.52
C ARG A 20 2.96 6.97 -6.82
N LEU A 21 2.38 5.80 -7.10
CA LEU A 21 2.92 4.52 -6.69
C LEU A 21 3.79 3.95 -7.80
N VAL A 22 4.99 3.51 -7.46
CA VAL A 22 5.94 2.89 -8.36
C VAL A 22 6.29 1.51 -7.79
N LEU A 23 6.29 0.51 -8.67
CA LEU A 23 6.71 -0.85 -8.37
C LEU A 23 7.70 -1.25 -9.47
N ARG A 24 8.92 -1.65 -9.08
CA ARG A 24 9.99 -2.06 -10.00
C ARG A 24 10.53 -3.40 -9.57
N ALA A 25 10.97 -4.20 -10.52
CA ALA A 25 11.82 -5.35 -10.23
C ALA A 25 13.28 -4.95 -10.52
N ALA A 26 14.21 -5.43 -9.70
CA ALA A 26 15.64 -5.21 -9.94
C ALA A 26 16.07 -5.82 -11.28
N GLU A 27 17.06 -5.26 -11.97
CA GLU A 27 17.55 -5.81 -13.24
C GLU A 27 18.10 -7.24 -13.07
N GLY A 28 17.79 -8.11 -14.02
CA GLY A 28 18.47 -9.40 -14.11
C GLY A 28 17.87 -10.35 -15.14
N PRO A 29 18.50 -11.53 -15.30
CA PRO A 29 17.75 -12.76 -15.41
C PRO A 29 17.19 -13.16 -14.03
N TYR A 30 15.94 -13.58 -13.96
CA TYR A 30 15.34 -14.16 -12.75
C TYR A 30 15.27 -15.68 -12.89
N SER A 31 15.51 -16.41 -11.80
CA SER A 31 15.54 -17.88 -11.80
C SER A 31 14.34 -18.48 -11.10
N VAL A 32 13.91 -19.65 -11.56
CA VAL A 32 12.95 -20.50 -10.83
C VAL A 32 13.49 -20.82 -9.43
N GLY A 33 12.62 -20.77 -8.42
CA GLY A 33 12.94 -21.09 -7.04
C GLY A 33 13.57 -19.95 -6.24
N GLU A 34 13.96 -18.84 -6.87
CA GLU A 34 14.62 -17.70 -6.22
C GLU A 34 13.66 -16.51 -6.07
N PRO A 35 13.79 -15.69 -5.00
CA PRO A 35 13.01 -14.46 -4.89
C PRO A 35 13.32 -13.53 -6.05
N VAL A 36 12.30 -12.82 -6.53
CA VAL A 36 12.51 -11.66 -7.40
C VAL A 36 12.57 -10.41 -6.53
N PRO A 37 13.70 -9.69 -6.47
CA PRO A 37 13.78 -8.43 -5.74
C PRO A 37 12.85 -7.40 -6.38
N VAL A 38 11.93 -6.85 -5.61
CA VAL A 38 11.04 -5.78 -6.03
C VAL A 38 11.18 -4.59 -5.09
N GLU A 39 11.18 -3.41 -5.69
CA GLU A 39 11.29 -2.12 -5.02
C GLU A 39 9.96 -1.38 -5.14
N VAL A 40 9.57 -0.72 -4.05
CA VAL A 40 8.34 0.07 -3.96
C VAL A 40 8.68 1.50 -3.61
N GLU A 41 8.02 2.45 -4.28
CA GLU A 41 8.15 3.86 -3.95
C GLU A 41 6.78 4.53 -4.04
N LEU A 42 6.44 5.28 -2.99
CA LEU A 42 5.41 6.31 -3.02
C LEU A 42 6.10 7.65 -3.21
N ARG A 43 5.73 8.36 -4.28
CA ARG A 43 6.29 9.68 -4.60
C ARG A 43 5.22 10.75 -4.48
N ASN A 44 5.53 11.84 -3.78
CA ASN A 44 4.70 13.03 -3.78
C ASN A 44 4.89 13.80 -5.10
N VAL A 45 3.84 13.82 -5.92
CA VAL A 45 3.82 14.51 -7.22
C VAL A 45 3.05 15.82 -7.17
N SER A 46 2.60 16.24 -6.00
CA SER A 46 1.98 17.55 -5.77
C SER A 46 3.03 18.63 -5.47
N ASP A 47 2.56 19.88 -5.40
CA ASP A 47 3.34 21.07 -5.02
C ASP A 47 3.29 21.36 -3.51
N THR A 48 2.61 20.51 -2.72
CA THR A 48 2.48 20.65 -1.26
C THR A 48 2.97 19.41 -0.53
N GLY A 49 3.36 19.55 0.74
CA GLY A 49 3.76 18.40 1.56
C GLY A 49 2.54 17.55 1.91
N VAL A 50 2.67 16.23 1.80
CA VAL A 50 1.58 15.27 2.08
C VAL A 50 1.92 14.37 3.25
N TRP A 51 0.93 13.97 4.02
CA TRP A 51 1.09 12.96 5.07
C TRP A 51 0.82 11.57 4.51
N ILE A 52 1.65 10.61 4.89
CA ILE A 52 1.54 9.22 4.47
C ILE A 52 1.87 8.29 5.63
N VAL A 53 1.42 7.04 5.53
CA VAL A 53 1.74 5.97 6.47
C VAL A 53 2.29 4.80 5.66
N GLY A 54 3.40 4.22 6.13
CA GLY A 54 4.02 3.04 5.53
C GLY A 54 3.16 1.78 5.68
N VAL A 55 3.74 0.63 5.34
CA VAL A 55 3.08 -0.67 5.53
C VAL A 55 3.05 -0.98 7.02
N LEU A 56 1.86 -1.15 7.57
CA LEU A 56 1.68 -1.61 8.94
C LEU A 56 1.31 -3.11 8.96
N ASP A 57 1.40 -3.74 10.13
CA ASP A 57 0.77 -5.05 10.35
C ASP A 57 -0.72 -5.00 9.98
N GLY A 58 -1.17 -5.98 9.21
CA GLY A 58 -2.51 -6.02 8.65
C GLY A 58 -2.77 -5.11 7.43
N SER A 59 -1.87 -4.20 7.05
CA SER A 59 -2.02 -3.39 5.83
C SER A 59 -2.02 -4.23 4.56
N GLU A 60 -1.13 -5.22 4.46
CA GLU A 60 -0.96 -6.04 3.27
C GLU A 60 -2.18 -6.94 3.02
N ALA A 61 -2.64 -7.65 4.06
CA ALA A 61 -3.85 -8.46 4.06
C ALA A 61 -5.15 -7.63 3.98
N GLY A 62 -5.05 -6.33 4.22
CA GLY A 62 -6.15 -5.38 4.23
C GLY A 62 -7.13 -5.55 5.40
N ILE A 63 -6.55 -5.80 6.58
CA ILE A 63 -7.22 -5.85 7.88
C ILE A 63 -7.43 -4.42 8.41
N ARG A 64 -6.46 -3.51 8.15
CA ARG A 64 -6.50 -2.10 8.54
C ARG A 64 -5.94 -1.19 7.46
N PHE A 65 -6.32 0.08 7.49
CA PHE A 65 -5.76 1.10 6.61
C PHE A 65 -4.44 1.68 7.13
N PRO A 66 -3.57 2.19 6.22
CA PRO A 66 -3.69 2.11 4.77
C PRO A 66 -3.54 0.68 4.26
N HIS A 67 -4.22 0.33 3.17
CA HIS A 67 -4.05 -0.96 2.53
C HIS A 67 -2.84 -0.94 1.58
N TYR A 68 -2.09 -2.03 1.58
CA TYR A 68 -0.99 -2.30 0.65
C TYR A 68 -1.15 -3.71 0.06
N ARG A 69 -2.25 -3.95 -0.65
CA ARG A 69 -2.61 -5.29 -1.14
C ARG A 69 -1.68 -5.74 -2.25
N THR A 70 -0.97 -6.83 -2.02
CA THR A 70 -0.07 -7.49 -2.97
C THR A 70 -0.77 -8.63 -3.69
N ALA A 71 -0.40 -8.83 -4.96
CA ALA A 71 -0.77 -10.01 -5.73
C ALA A 71 0.34 -10.33 -6.73
N VAL A 72 0.69 -11.60 -6.86
CA VAL A 72 1.55 -12.10 -7.95
C VAL A 72 0.71 -12.94 -8.89
N LEU A 73 0.80 -12.65 -10.19
CA LEU A 73 0.04 -13.31 -11.23
C LEU A 73 0.94 -14.11 -12.17
N PHE A 74 0.45 -15.27 -12.61
CA PHE A 74 1.05 -16.11 -13.65
C PHE A 74 -0.06 -16.67 -14.54
N GLY A 75 0.10 -16.59 -15.87
CA GLY A 75 -0.96 -17.01 -16.81
C GLY A 75 -2.29 -16.27 -16.63
N GLY A 76 -2.29 -15.08 -16.03
CA GLY A 76 -3.49 -14.30 -15.71
C GLY A 76 -4.19 -14.70 -14.39
N GLN A 77 -3.71 -15.72 -13.69
CA GLN A 77 -4.25 -16.13 -12.39
C GLN A 77 -3.41 -15.56 -11.26
N VAL A 78 -4.05 -15.21 -10.15
CA VAL A 78 -3.33 -14.85 -8.92
C VAL A 78 -2.82 -16.14 -8.28
N ILE A 79 -1.51 -16.21 -8.05
CA ILE A 79 -0.81 -17.39 -7.52
C ILE A 79 -0.14 -17.13 -6.16
N ALA A 80 -0.02 -15.86 -5.75
CA ALA A 80 0.41 -15.49 -4.42
C ALA A 80 -0.28 -14.20 -3.96
N GLU A 81 -0.72 -14.24 -2.72
CA GLU A 81 -1.37 -13.17 -1.96
C GLU A 81 -0.81 -13.20 -0.53
N PRO A 82 -0.93 -12.10 0.23
CA PRO A 82 -0.42 -12.05 1.59
C PRO A 82 -1.13 -13.09 2.46
N TRP A 83 -0.35 -13.72 3.33
CA TRP A 83 -0.93 -14.55 4.38
C TRP A 83 -1.63 -13.66 5.40
N VAL A 84 -2.83 -14.07 5.81
CA VAL A 84 -3.55 -13.44 6.91
C VAL A 84 -3.03 -14.09 8.19
N GLU A 85 -1.94 -13.56 8.75
CA GLU A 85 -1.59 -13.88 10.14
C GLU A 85 -2.57 -13.19 11.10
N ASP A 86 -2.63 -13.71 12.33
CA ASP A 86 -3.51 -13.33 13.45
C ASP A 86 -4.15 -11.93 13.32
N PRO A 87 -5.49 -11.79 13.50
CA PRO A 87 -6.17 -10.50 13.45
C PRO A 87 -5.66 -9.44 14.44
N LEU A 88 -4.78 -9.79 15.39
CA LEU A 88 -4.17 -8.86 16.31
C LEU A 88 -3.23 -7.89 15.60
N VAL A 89 -3.79 -6.75 15.17
CA VAL A 89 -3.04 -5.58 14.70
C VAL A 89 -2.78 -4.59 15.84
N GLY A 90 -1.52 -4.19 16.00
CA GLY A 90 -1.05 -3.28 17.06
C GLY A 90 -1.53 -1.84 16.88
N PRO A 91 -1.33 -0.97 17.89
CA PRO A 91 -1.83 0.39 17.87
C PRO A 91 -1.27 1.20 16.70
N LEU A 92 -2.04 2.18 16.25
CA LEU A 92 -1.55 3.22 15.35
C LEU A 92 -0.88 4.30 16.21
N LEU A 93 0.33 4.68 15.84
CA LEU A 93 1.15 5.66 16.55
C LEU A 93 1.35 6.91 15.69
N GLU A 94 1.54 8.07 16.33
CA GLU A 94 1.91 9.31 15.65
C GLU A 94 3.19 9.11 14.80
N SER A 95 4.16 8.37 15.33
CA SER A 95 5.43 8.09 14.65
C SER A 95 5.28 7.28 13.35
N HIS A 96 4.12 6.67 13.08
CA HIS A 96 3.85 6.00 11.81
C HIS A 96 3.51 6.97 10.68
N PHE A 97 3.21 8.24 10.99
CA PHE A 97 2.91 9.26 10.00
C PHE A 97 4.19 9.95 9.56
N CYS A 98 4.47 9.85 8.26
CA CYS A 98 5.56 10.54 7.62
C CYS A 98 5.02 11.70 6.79
N ARG A 99 5.65 12.88 6.92
CA ARG A 99 5.38 14.01 6.04
C ARG A 99 6.35 13.97 4.86
N LEU A 100 5.82 13.73 3.67
CA LEU A 100 6.56 13.68 2.42
C LEU A 100 6.54 15.05 1.72
N PRO A 101 7.67 15.77 1.62
CA PRO A 101 7.75 17.04 0.89
C PRO A 101 7.41 16.90 -0.61
N PRO A 102 7.13 18.01 -1.32
CA PRO A 102 6.93 18.00 -2.77
C PRO A 102 8.12 17.35 -3.50
N GLY A 103 7.84 16.42 -4.41
CA GLY A 103 8.84 15.75 -5.25
C GLY A 103 9.60 14.60 -4.58
N GLU A 104 9.53 14.46 -3.26
CA GLU A 104 10.21 13.43 -2.49
C GLU A 104 9.57 12.04 -2.69
N GLY A 105 10.42 11.02 -2.59
CA GLY A 105 10.05 9.60 -2.65
C GLY A 105 10.18 8.94 -1.27
N PHE A 106 9.40 7.90 -1.05
CA PHE A 106 9.34 7.16 0.21
C PHE A 106 9.15 5.67 -0.08
N ASP A 107 9.99 4.82 0.51
CA ASP A 107 9.75 3.37 0.53
C ASP A 107 8.78 3.04 1.68
N PRO A 108 7.56 2.59 1.38
CA PRO A 108 6.59 2.27 2.42
C PRO A 108 6.95 1.03 3.24
N THR A 109 7.92 0.22 2.81
CA THR A 109 8.40 -0.96 3.52
C THR A 109 9.59 -0.66 4.44
N ASP A 110 10.23 0.50 4.27
CA ASP A 110 11.37 0.97 5.07
C ASP A 110 11.18 2.45 5.46
N ALA A 111 10.22 2.71 6.34
CA ALA A 111 9.91 4.07 6.78
C ALA A 111 10.88 4.64 7.82
N GLY A 112 12.20 4.47 7.62
CA GLY A 112 13.24 5.28 8.22
C GLY A 112 13.18 5.43 9.75
N GLY A 113 12.87 4.35 10.46
CA GLY A 113 12.85 4.31 11.94
C GLY A 113 11.45 4.28 12.58
N SER A 114 10.38 4.31 11.80
CA SER A 114 9.04 3.94 12.23
C SER A 114 8.75 2.48 11.88
N ALA A 115 7.89 1.78 12.63
CA ALA A 115 7.63 0.35 12.50
C ALA A 115 6.90 0.02 11.18
N SER A 116 7.63 0.05 10.06
CA SER A 116 7.16 -0.44 8.77
C SER A 116 7.47 -1.90 8.59
N MET A 117 6.51 -2.59 7.98
CA MET A 117 6.56 -4.02 7.71
C MET A 117 6.94 -4.28 6.24
N PRO A 118 7.66 -5.36 5.94
CA PRO A 118 7.88 -5.75 4.56
C PRO A 118 6.57 -6.19 3.90
N LEU A 119 6.50 -6.11 2.57
CA LEU A 119 5.45 -6.78 1.79
C LEU A 119 5.79 -8.27 1.70
N THR A 120 5.24 -9.06 2.61
CA THR A 120 5.58 -10.47 2.81
C THR A 120 5.32 -11.31 1.58
N ALA A 121 4.22 -11.09 0.87
CA ALA A 121 3.90 -11.85 -0.33
C ALA A 121 4.97 -11.65 -1.41
N PHE A 122 5.50 -10.43 -1.54
CA PHE A 122 6.56 -10.13 -2.50
C PHE A 122 7.92 -10.66 -2.03
N ALA A 123 8.28 -10.45 -0.77
CA ALA A 123 9.56 -10.87 -0.22
C ALA A 123 9.74 -12.40 -0.17
N GLN A 124 8.64 -13.14 0.04
CA GLN A 124 8.66 -14.59 0.23
C GLN A 124 8.29 -15.38 -1.03
N PHE A 125 7.66 -14.75 -2.03
CA PHE A 125 7.31 -15.47 -3.25
C PHE A 125 8.55 -15.99 -3.98
N ARG A 126 8.45 -17.23 -4.47
CA ARG A 126 9.45 -17.91 -5.29
C ARG A 126 8.73 -18.46 -6.54
N PRO A 127 9.09 -18.01 -7.76
CA PRO A 127 8.49 -18.54 -8.98
C PRO A 127 8.75 -20.05 -9.09
N ALA A 128 7.70 -20.85 -9.30
CA ALA A 128 7.82 -22.30 -9.44
C ALA A 128 8.13 -22.75 -10.89
N GLU A 129 7.90 -21.88 -11.87
CA GLU A 129 8.00 -22.20 -13.29
C GLU A 129 8.66 -21.05 -14.07
N LYS A 130 9.12 -21.35 -15.29
CA LYS A 130 9.62 -20.32 -16.21
C LYS A 130 8.46 -19.58 -16.85
N GLY A 131 8.67 -18.31 -17.16
CA GLY A 131 7.70 -17.50 -17.90
C GLY A 131 7.48 -16.12 -17.30
N ARG A 132 6.43 -15.46 -17.76
CA ARG A 132 6.11 -14.08 -17.37
C ARG A 132 5.22 -14.05 -16.13
N TYR A 133 5.72 -13.40 -15.09
CA TYR A 133 4.98 -13.09 -13.88
C TYR A 133 4.65 -11.61 -13.83
N ARG A 134 3.54 -11.26 -13.18
CA ARG A 134 3.16 -9.87 -12.91
C ARG A 134 2.96 -9.67 -11.42
N TYR A 135 3.75 -8.78 -10.86
CA TYR A 135 3.57 -8.28 -9.51
C TYR A 135 2.62 -7.09 -9.58
N ARG A 136 1.66 -7.03 -8.66
CA ARG A 136 0.69 -5.94 -8.55
C ARG A 136 0.60 -5.50 -7.10
N LEU A 137 0.77 -4.21 -6.87
CA LEU A 137 0.55 -3.57 -5.58
C LEU A 137 -0.61 -2.59 -5.71
N THR A 138 -1.57 -2.69 -4.81
CA THR A 138 -2.69 -1.74 -4.69
C THR A 138 -2.60 -1.04 -3.34
N PHE A 139 -2.33 0.26 -3.39
CA PHE A 139 -2.35 1.14 -2.23
C PHE A 139 -3.73 1.80 -2.10
N SER A 140 -4.32 1.82 -0.91
CA SER A 140 -5.59 2.50 -0.65
C SER A 140 -5.62 3.16 0.71
N THR A 141 -6.10 4.40 0.75
CA THR A 141 -6.38 5.17 1.96
C THR A 141 -7.87 5.43 2.14
N GLU A 142 -8.74 4.81 1.35
CA GLU A 142 -10.18 5.12 1.23
C GLU A 142 -11.08 4.59 2.36
N SER A 143 -10.56 4.52 3.58
CA SER A 143 -11.32 4.05 4.75
C SER A 143 -12.61 4.84 4.98
N ALA A 144 -13.78 4.22 4.86
CA ALA A 144 -15.06 4.89 5.12
C ALA A 144 -15.17 5.42 6.56
N HIS A 145 -14.49 4.73 7.48
CA HIS A 145 -14.46 5.02 8.91
C HIS A 145 -13.00 5.17 9.36
N PRO A 146 -12.56 6.31 9.92
CA PRO A 146 -11.19 6.48 10.41
C PRO A 146 -10.77 5.37 11.38
N GLU A 147 -11.73 4.76 12.08
CA GLU A 147 -11.50 3.71 13.06
C GLU A 147 -10.85 2.46 12.46
N GLN A 148 -11.00 2.24 11.15
CA GLN A 148 -10.38 1.10 10.45
C GLN A 148 -8.87 1.28 10.23
N TRP A 149 -8.29 2.43 10.62
CA TRP A 149 -6.84 2.64 10.67
C TRP A 149 -6.23 2.17 12.00
N PHE A 150 -7.00 2.18 13.08
CA PHE A 150 -6.48 1.85 14.40
C PHE A 150 -6.17 0.36 14.57
N GLY A 151 -5.33 0.08 15.56
CA GLY A 151 -5.11 -1.28 16.05
C GLY A 151 -6.38 -1.89 16.66
N ARG A 152 -6.38 -3.21 16.83
CA ARG A 152 -7.44 -3.94 17.55
C ARG A 152 -7.14 -4.11 19.05
N PHE A 153 -5.93 -3.74 19.47
CA PHE A 153 -5.52 -3.78 20.87
C PHE A 153 -4.50 -2.67 21.15
N GLY A 154 -4.39 -2.28 22.43
CA GLY A 154 -3.34 -1.38 22.91
C GLY A 154 -3.45 0.07 22.44
N GLN A 155 -4.51 0.44 21.71
CA GLN A 155 -4.75 1.83 21.34
C GLN A 155 -5.08 2.65 22.59
N ARG A 156 -4.40 3.79 22.75
CA ARG A 156 -4.61 4.68 23.88
C ARG A 156 -5.68 5.72 23.55
N ASP A 157 -6.63 5.89 24.46
CA ASP A 157 -7.74 6.85 24.29
C ASP A 157 -7.25 8.31 24.23
N ASP A 158 -6.15 8.64 24.92
CA ASP A 158 -5.61 10.01 24.98
C ASP A 158 -4.92 10.45 23.68
N GLU A 159 -4.65 9.52 22.76
CA GLU A 159 -4.04 9.79 21.45
C GLU A 159 -5.08 9.84 20.31
N HIS A 160 -6.34 9.45 20.56
CA HIS A 160 -7.35 9.30 19.51
C HIS A 160 -7.60 10.57 18.71
N ASP A 161 -7.83 11.71 19.36
CA ASP A 161 -8.16 12.96 18.66
C ASP A 161 -7.00 13.42 17.76
N LEU A 162 -5.77 13.26 18.23
CA LEU A 162 -4.56 13.56 17.45
C LEU A 162 -4.45 12.65 16.23
N LEU A 163 -4.66 11.35 16.41
CA LEU A 163 -4.57 10.37 15.33
C LEU A 163 -5.69 10.55 14.30
N LEU A 164 -6.91 10.89 14.72
CA LEU A 164 -8.01 11.22 13.82
C LEU A 164 -7.69 12.46 12.96
N ASP A 165 -7.11 13.50 13.55
CA ASP A 165 -6.64 14.68 12.82
C ASP A 165 -5.53 14.31 11.82
N LEU A 166 -4.56 13.47 12.20
CA LEU A 166 -3.51 12.99 11.28
C LEU A 166 -4.08 12.15 10.14
N ILE A 167 -4.99 11.22 10.41
CA ILE A 167 -5.69 10.42 9.38
C ILE A 167 -6.41 11.33 8.39
N SER A 168 -7.04 12.41 8.86
CA SER A 168 -7.76 13.35 8.01
C SER A 168 -6.85 14.11 7.03
N ARG A 169 -5.55 14.22 7.34
CA ARG A 169 -4.54 14.90 6.53
C ARG A 169 -3.91 13.98 5.48
N VAL A 170 -4.08 12.67 5.60
CA VAL A 170 -3.61 11.72 4.59
C VAL A 170 -4.47 11.85 3.32
N PRO A 171 -3.88 12.05 2.13
CA PRO A 171 -4.64 12.11 0.90
C PRO A 171 -5.49 10.84 0.72
N ARG A 172 -6.72 11.01 0.20
CA ARG A 172 -7.71 9.94 0.00
C ARG A 172 -7.76 9.43 -1.44
N GLY A 173 -7.52 8.13 -1.65
CA GLY A 173 -7.66 7.49 -2.95
C GLY A 173 -7.01 6.11 -3.05
N ILE A 174 -7.05 5.56 -4.26
CA ILE A 174 -6.46 4.26 -4.62
C ILE A 174 -5.38 4.48 -5.69
N LEU A 175 -4.25 3.81 -5.53
CA LEU A 175 -3.18 3.72 -6.52
C LEU A 175 -2.87 2.25 -6.82
N THR A 176 -2.55 1.95 -8.07
CA THR A 176 -2.10 0.62 -8.48
C THR A 176 -0.82 0.73 -9.30
N ALA A 177 0.16 -0.09 -8.98
CA ALA A 177 1.38 -0.25 -9.75
C ALA A 177 1.62 -1.73 -10.07
N THR A 178 2.27 -1.99 -11.20
CA THR A 178 2.61 -3.33 -11.64
C THR A 178 4.05 -3.42 -12.13
N ALA A 179 4.71 -4.53 -11.86
CA ALA A 179 5.98 -4.90 -12.47
C ALA A 179 5.84 -6.25 -13.17
N ASP A 180 6.21 -6.31 -14.44
CA ASP A 180 6.26 -7.55 -15.21
C ASP A 180 7.69 -8.08 -15.20
N VAL A 181 7.86 -9.36 -14.90
CA VAL A 181 9.17 -10.03 -14.83
C VAL A 181 9.16 -11.31 -15.63
N THR A 182 10.28 -11.66 -16.25
CA THR A 182 10.43 -12.91 -17.02
C THR A 182 11.43 -13.83 -16.34
N VAL A 183 10.94 -14.95 -15.84
CA VAL A 183 11.73 -15.98 -15.16
C VAL A 183 12.25 -16.97 -16.21
N CYS A 184 13.56 -17.22 -16.18
CA CYS A 184 14.33 -17.96 -17.18
C CYS A 184 14.72 -19.37 -16.76
#